data_AF-K5VMW1-F1
#
_entry.id   AF-K5VMW1-F1
#
_cell.length_a   1.000
_cell.length_b   1.000
_cell.length_c   1.000
_cell.angle_alpha   90.00
_cell.angle_beta   90.00
_cell.angle_gamma   90.00
#
_symmetry.space_group_name_H-M   'P 1'
#
loop_
_entity.id
_entity.type
_entity.pdbx_description
1 polymer ?
#
loop_
_entity_poly.entity_id
_entity_poly.type
_entity_poly.pdbx_seq_one_letter_code
_entity_poly.pdbx_strand_id
1 'polypeptide(L)'
;VEFAFNAQHDCPSAGCAISGTRMAVQEREASGKEEGYMEHKHSLADRFIVNTHSFHNAHLLRSALPRYLTKPIPLYPDRWAKHKEQAKRLREANAGK
;
A
#
# COMPACT_ATOMS: atom_id res chain seq x y z
N VAL A 1 11.68 -1.57 -11.82
CA VAL A 1 12.21 -0.23 -11.45
C VAL A 1 12.55 -0.28 -9.98
N GLU A 2 13.81 -0.03 -9.63
CA GLU A 2 14.27 -0.02 -8.24
C GLU A 2 14.38 1.44 -7.78
N PHE A 3 13.57 1.81 -6.79
CA PHE A 3 13.62 3.13 -6.18
C PHE A 3 14.42 3.06 -4.89
N ALA A 4 15.29 4.04 -4.63
CA ALA A 4 16.00 4.17 -3.35
C ALA A 4 15.11 4.60 -2.18
N PHE A 5 13.80 4.71 -2.42
CA PHE A 5 12.79 5.14 -1.45
C PHE A 5 11.54 4.27 -1.61
N ASN A 6 10.66 4.32 -0.62
CA ASN A 6 9.45 3.52 -0.62
C ASN A 6 8.46 4.04 -1.69
N ALA A 7 8.46 3.35 -2.84
CA ALA A 7 7.55 3.57 -3.95
C ALA A 7 6.92 2.23 -4.35
N GLN A 8 5.63 2.25 -4.62
CA GLN A 8 4.85 1.10 -5.04
C GLN A 8 4.19 1.41 -6.37
N HIS A 9 4.17 0.45 -7.30
CA HIS A 9 3.44 0.57 -8.56
C HIS A 9 1.95 0.36 -8.30
N ASP A 10 1.09 1.22 -8.85
CA ASP A 10 -0.36 1.08 -8.81
C ASP A 10 -0.81 0.05 -9.86
N CYS A 11 -0.49 -1.21 -9.56
CA CYS A 11 -0.70 -2.36 -10.43
C CYS A 11 -2.15 -2.50 -10.92
N PRO A 12 -3.19 -2.28 -10.08
CA PRO A 12 -4.58 -2.33 -10.53
C PRO A 12 -4.90 -1.32 -11.64
N SER A 13 -4.48 -0.05 -11.48
CA SER A 13 -4.71 0.98 -12.50
C SER A 13 -3.93 0.73 -13.78
N ALA A 14 -2.77 0.07 -13.70
CA ALA A 14 -1.91 -0.24 -14.84
C ALA A 14 -2.24 -1.57 -15.55
N GLY A 15 -3.25 -2.32 -15.10
CA GLY A 15 -3.64 -3.59 -15.72
C GLY A 15 -2.57 -4.69 -15.62
N CYS A 16 -1.77 -4.65 -14.54
CA CYS A 16 -0.81 -5.70 -14.24
C CYS A 16 -1.54 -6.99 -13.83
N ALA A 17 -0.91 -8.14 -14.08
CA ALA A 17 -1.53 -9.44 -13.84
C ALA A 17 -0.56 -10.40 -13.15
N ILE A 18 -1.11 -11.38 -12.44
CA ILE A 18 -0.35 -12.52 -11.93
C ILE A 18 -0.17 -13.50 -13.10
N SER A 19 0.77 -13.19 -13.99
CA SER A 19 1.10 -14.01 -15.16
C SER A 19 2.41 -14.77 -15.02
N GLY A 20 3.26 -14.38 -14.06
CA GLY A 20 4.53 -15.05 -13.79
C GLY A 20 4.45 -16.03 -12.62
N THR A 21 5.50 -16.80 -12.44
CA THR A 21 5.75 -17.68 -11.29
C THR A 21 7.12 -17.38 -10.71
N ARG A 22 7.26 -17.43 -9.39
CA ARG A 22 8.57 -17.29 -8.74
C ARG A 22 8.71 -18.23 -7.55
N MET A 23 9.94 -18.51 -7.16
CA MET A 23 10.22 -19.14 -5.87
C MET A 23 9.93 -18.18 -4.72
N ALA A 24 9.09 -18.61 -3.78
CA ALA A 24 8.85 -17.85 -2.56
C ALA A 24 10.14 -17.82 -1.72
N VAL A 25 10.52 -16.62 -1.28
CA VAL A 25 11.72 -16.36 -0.47
C VAL A 25 11.27 -15.98 0.94
N GLN A 26 11.81 -16.66 1.95
CA GLN A 26 11.60 -16.36 3.37
C GLN A 26 12.96 -16.18 4.03
N GLU A 27 13.13 -15.13 4.83
CA GLU A 27 14.41 -14.86 5.53
C GLU A 27 15.64 -14.80 4.60
N ARG A 28 15.42 -14.46 3.32
CA ARG A 28 16.41 -14.43 2.23
C ARG A 28 16.82 -15.81 1.67
N GLU A 29 16.12 -16.88 2.07
CA GLU A 29 16.32 -18.23 1.54
C GLU A 29 15.12 -18.71 0.73
N ALA A 30 15.38 -19.55 -0.29
CA ALA A 30 14.32 -20.14 -1.10
C ALA A 30 13.55 -21.17 -0.27
N SER A 31 12.24 -21.00 -0.18
CA SER A 31 11.37 -21.85 0.64
C SER A 31 11.01 -23.20 0.00
N GLY A 32 11.42 -23.43 -1.25
CA GLY A 32 11.03 -24.61 -2.03
C GLY A 32 9.56 -24.60 -2.52
N LYS A 33 8.81 -23.52 -2.28
CA LYS A 33 7.45 -23.33 -2.79
C LYS A 33 7.40 -22.30 -3.93
N GLU A 34 6.75 -22.63 -5.03
CA GLU A 34 6.42 -21.67 -6.08
C GLU A 34 5.16 -20.87 -5.71
N GLU A 35 5.18 -19.58 -6.03
CA GLU A 35 4.03 -18.69 -5.91
C GLU A 35 3.80 -17.89 -7.20
N GLY A 36 2.55 -17.50 -7.43
CA GLY A 36 2.21 -16.58 -8.51
C GLY A 36 2.89 -15.23 -8.30
N TYR A 37 3.50 -14.71 -9.35
CA TYR A 37 4.20 -13.43 -9.36
C TYR A 37 3.41 -12.41 -10.18
N MET A 38 3.20 -11.23 -9.59
CA MET A 38 2.62 -10.09 -10.28
C MET A 38 3.65 -9.51 -11.25
N GLU A 39 3.42 -9.70 -12.54
CA GLU A 39 4.25 -9.10 -13.58
C GLU A 39 3.76 -7.70 -13.92
N HIS A 40 4.68 -6.73 -13.83
CA HIS A 40 4.38 -5.34 -14.12
C HIS A 40 4.41 -5.09 -15.63
N LYS A 41 3.29 -4.61 -16.18
CA LYS A 41 3.26 -4.07 -17.55
C LYS A 41 3.69 -2.62 -17.50
N HIS A 42 4.72 -2.27 -18.25
CA HIS A 42 5.10 -0.87 -18.41
C HIS A 42 4.12 -0.21 -19.39
N SER A 43 3.48 0.87 -18.95
CA SER A 43 2.49 1.58 -19.76
C SER A 43 2.68 3.10 -19.64
N LEU A 44 2.13 3.84 -20.60
CA LEU A 44 2.05 5.30 -20.52
C LEU A 44 1.16 5.78 -19.35
N ALA A 45 0.38 4.89 -18.75
CA ALA A 45 -0.49 5.15 -17.61
C ALA A 45 0.13 4.69 -16.28
N ASP A 46 1.44 4.45 -16.24
CA ASP A 46 2.12 4.01 -15.02
C ASP A 46 1.96 5.05 -13.89
N ARG A 47 1.38 4.58 -12.79
CA ARG A 47 1.15 5.37 -11.59
C ARG A 47 1.92 4.74 -10.45
N PHE A 48 2.52 5.58 -9.62
CA PHE A 48 3.28 5.14 -8.46
C PHE A 48 2.75 5.85 -7.21
N ILE A 49 2.61 5.07 -6.15
CA ILE A 49 2.29 5.56 -4.81
C ILE A 49 3.61 5.67 -4.06
N VAL A 50 3.93 6.89 -3.65
CA VAL A 50 5.16 7.19 -2.92
C VAL A 50 4.83 7.44 -1.46
N ASN A 51 5.45 6.70 -0.54
CA ASN A 51 5.30 6.96 0.88
C ASN A 51 6.12 8.19 1.29
N THR A 52 5.49 9.36 1.22
CA THR A 52 6.14 10.63 1.57
C THR A 52 6.61 10.71 3.03
N HIS A 53 6.03 9.91 3.94
CA HIS A 53 6.46 9.87 5.35
C HIS A 53 7.78 9.14 5.57
N SER A 54 8.25 8.35 4.60
CA SER A 54 9.57 7.72 4.67
C SER A 54 10.74 8.70 4.46
N PHE A 55 10.46 9.92 3.96
CA PHE A 55 11.48 10.93 3.71
C PHE A 55 11.70 11.82 4.93
N HIS A 56 12.96 12.14 5.22
CA HIS A 56 13.34 13.03 6.33
C HIS A 56 12.73 14.43 6.17
N ASN A 57 12.63 14.90 4.92
CA ASN A 57 12.10 16.21 4.56
C ASN A 57 10.68 16.14 4.00
N ALA A 58 9.84 15.23 4.51
CA ALA A 58 8.46 15.03 4.05
C ALA A 58 7.63 16.33 4.02
N HIS A 59 7.91 17.28 4.91
CA HIS A 59 7.23 18.57 4.95
C HIS A 59 7.54 19.45 3.73
N LEU A 60 8.78 19.46 3.24
CA LEU A 60 9.17 20.19 2.02
C LEU A 60 8.54 19.57 0.78
N LEU A 61 8.46 18.23 0.70
CA LEU A 61 7.75 17.56 -0.38
C LEU A 61 6.27 17.95 -0.39
N ARG A 62 5.63 18.03 0.78
CA ARG A 62 4.22 18.43 0.88
C ARG A 62 3.96 19.90 0.55
N SER A 63 4.92 20.79 0.74
CA SER A 63 4.79 22.20 0.36
C SER A 63 5.05 22.43 -1.13
N ALA A 64 5.94 21.64 -1.74
CA ALA A 64 6.24 21.71 -3.17
C ALA A 64 5.18 21.04 -4.05
N LEU A 65 4.54 19.97 -3.57
CA LEU A 65 3.54 19.22 -4.32
C LEU A 65 2.14 19.83 -4.22
N PRO A 66 1.32 19.72 -5.29
CA PRO A 66 -0.08 20.10 -5.23
C PRO A 66 -0.83 19.42 -4.07
N ARG A 67 -1.64 20.20 -3.34
CA ARG A 67 -2.35 19.72 -2.15
C ARG A 67 -3.25 18.51 -2.42
N TYR A 68 -3.80 18.36 -3.63
CA TYR A 68 -4.64 17.22 -3.96
C TYR A 68 -3.89 15.88 -4.01
N LEU A 69 -2.55 15.90 -4.14
CA LEU A 69 -1.69 14.71 -4.09
C LEU A 69 -1.25 14.34 -2.66
N THR A 70 -1.28 15.30 -1.73
CA THR A 70 -0.70 15.14 -0.39
C THR A 70 -1.71 15.28 0.74
N LYS A 71 -2.94 15.72 0.45
CA LYS A 71 -4.00 15.77 1.44
C LYS A 71 -4.37 14.35 1.90
N PRO A 72 -4.52 14.11 3.21
CA PRO A 72 -5.08 12.85 3.69
C PRO A 72 -6.44 12.58 3.05
N ILE A 73 -6.65 11.35 2.58
CA ILE A 73 -7.95 10.89 2.09
C ILE A 73 -8.65 10.22 3.27
N PRO A 74 -9.80 10.73 3.74
CA PRO A 74 -10.54 10.10 4.82
C PRO A 74 -10.94 8.67 4.41
N LEU A 75 -10.45 7.68 5.16
CA LEU A 75 -10.89 6.29 4.97
C LEU A 75 -12.38 6.11 5.31
N TYR A 76 -12.87 6.91 6.26
CA TYR A 76 -14.26 6.93 6.70
C TYR A 76 -14.75 8.38 6.75
N PRO A 77 -15.92 8.69 6.15
CA PRO A 77 -16.50 10.03 6.21
C PRO A 77 -16.78 10.49 7.64
N ASP A 78 -17.35 9.59 8.47
CA ASP A 78 -17.50 9.80 9.91
C ASP A 78 -16.52 8.90 10.67
N ARG A 79 -15.37 9.50 11.02
CA ARG A 79 -14.34 8.84 11.83
C ARG A 79 -14.87 8.39 13.19
N TRP A 80 -15.78 9.14 13.80
CA TRP A 80 -16.25 8.87 15.15
C TRP A 80 -17.25 7.72 15.18
N ALA A 81 -18.19 7.68 14.25
CA ALA A 81 -19.09 6.55 14.08
C ALA A 81 -18.30 5.25 13.83
N LYS A 82 -17.27 5.30 12.95
CA LYS A 82 -16.45 4.12 12.69
C LYS A 82 -15.66 3.67 13.91
N HIS A 83 -15.10 4.62 14.66
CA HIS A 83 -14.40 4.31 15.91
C HIS A 83 -15.31 3.61 16.92
N LYS A 84 -16.55 4.09 17.09
CA LYS A 84 -17.55 3.44 17.95
C LYS A 84 -17.90 2.02 17.48
N GLU A 85 -18.11 1.83 16.18
CA GLU A 85 -18.38 0.51 15.59
C GLU A 85 -17.23 -0.47 15.88
N GLN A 86 -15.98 -0.06 15.64
CA GLN A 86 -14.80 -0.88 15.90
C GLN A 86 -14.63 -1.20 17.38
N ALA A 87 -14.84 -0.21 18.26
CA ALA A 87 -14.79 -0.41 19.71
C ALA A 87 -15.86 -1.40 20.20
N LYS A 88 -17.07 -1.34 19.65
CA LYS A 88 -18.14 -2.30 19.92
C LYS A 88 -17.71 -3.72 19.51
N ARG A 89 -17.26 -3.89 18.25
CA ARG A 89 -16.79 -5.19 17.73
C ARG A 89 -15.70 -5.80 18.59
N LEU A 90 -14.73 -4.98 19.04
CA LEU A 90 -13.65 -5.46 19.91
C LEU A 90 -14.15 -5.96 21.27
N ARG A 91 -15.12 -5.25 21.88
CA ARG A 91 -15.72 -5.68 23.16
C ARG A 91 -16.49 -6.99 23.01
N GLU A 92 -17.26 -7.14 21.93
CA GLU A 92 -18.00 -8.38 21.65
C GLU A 92 -17.04 -9.56 21.43
N ALA A 93 -15.96 -9.36 20.66
CA ALA A 93 -14.95 -10.39 20.43
C ALA A 93 -14.21 -10.81 21.72
N ASN A 94 -14.07 -9.90 22.68
CA ASN A 94 -13.41 -10.18 23.96
C ASN A 94 -14.36 -10.71 25.04
N ALA A 95 -15.67 -10.45 24.94
CA ALA A 95 -16.67 -10.98 25.87
C ALA A 95 -16.98 -12.47 25.64
N GLY A 96 -16.65 -13.00 24.45
CA GLY A 96 -16.73 -14.43 24.14
C GLY A 96 -15.45 -15.22 24.42
N LYS A 97 -14.47 -14.62 25.11
CA LYS A 97 -13.26 -15.27 25.63
C LYS A 97 -13.38 -15.42 27.14
#